data_AF-A0A087UL64-F1
#
_entry.id   AF-A0A087UL64-F1
#
_cell.length_a   1.000
_cell.length_b   1.000
_cell.length_c   1.000
_cell.angle_alpha   90.00
_cell.angle_beta   90.00
_cell.angle_gamma   90.00
#
_symmetry.space_group_name_H-M   'P 1'
#
loop_
_entity.id
_entity.type
_entity.pdbx_description
1 polymer ?
#
loop_
_entity_poly.entity_id
_entity_poly.type
_entity_poly.pdbx_seq_one_letter_code
_entity_poly.pdbx_strand_id
1 'polypeptide(L)'
;IILVHDLTNRKSKQNLRKWLAEVLWKDTSPKKNNGWYNYDSEQFVDNQIPILVIGTKQDLVLEVYPPGRTKRTASIAEECGADEIYVDCRQTRSFAPGSSNAVKLSRYFDKVIEKKYQ
;
A
#
# COMPACT_ATOMS: atom_id res chain seq x y z
N ILE A 1 9.04 -0.79 -1.80
CA ILE A 1 8.29 -1.05 -0.56
C ILE A 1 6.93 -1.66 -0.89
N ILE A 2 6.54 -2.75 -0.23
CA ILE A 2 5.18 -3.30 -0.30
C ILE A 2 4.48 -3.02 1.03
N LEU A 3 3.39 -2.27 0.99
CA LEU A 3 2.57 -1.92 2.16
C LEU A 3 1.39 -2.88 2.25
N VAL A 4 1.37 -3.73 3.27
CA VAL A 4 0.35 -4.77 3.44
C VAL A 4 -0.59 -4.39 4.57
N HIS A 5 -1.90 -4.45 4.31
CA HIS A 5 -2.92 -4.31 5.35
C HIS A 5 -3.97 -5.41 5.25
N ASP A 6 -4.73 -5.55 6.34
CA ASP A 6 -5.86 -6.46 6.43
C ASP A 6 -7.13 -5.68 6.06
N LEU A 7 -7.86 -6.16 5.05
CA LEU A 7 -9.08 -5.50 4.57
C LEU A 7 -10.20 -5.51 5.60
N THR A 8 -10.19 -6.44 6.55
CA THR A 8 -11.14 -6.52 7.68
C THR A 8 -10.75 -5.63 8.87
N ASN A 9 -9.56 -5.01 8.84
CA ASN A 9 -9.04 -4.20 9.93
C ASN A 9 -8.68 -2.78 9.45
N ARG A 10 -9.61 -1.84 9.62
CA ARG A 10 -9.40 -0.41 9.27
C ARG A 10 -8.16 0.21 9.93
N LYS A 11 -7.81 -0.19 11.14
CA LYS A 11 -6.64 0.36 11.85
C LYS A 11 -5.32 -0.07 11.20
N SER A 12 -5.28 -1.28 10.62
CA SER A 12 -4.13 -1.72 9.83
C SER A 12 -3.89 -0.83 8.61
N LYS A 13 -4.95 -0.44 7.89
CA LYS A 13 -4.88 0.52 6.78
C LYS A 13 -4.38 1.90 7.24
N GLN A 14 -4.91 2.41 8.35
CA GLN A 14 -4.50 3.71 8.91
C GLN A 14 -3.02 3.74 9.30
N ASN A 15 -2.49 2.63 9.82
CA ASN A 15 -1.09 2.54 10.24
C ASN A 15 -0.11 2.52 9.05
N LEU A 16 -0.54 2.23 7.82
CA LEU A 16 0.35 2.23 6.65
C LEU A 16 1.07 3.58 6.45
N ARG A 17 0.41 4.71 6.76
CA ARG A 17 1.03 6.04 6.67
C ARG A 17 2.20 6.19 7.65
N LYS A 18 2.06 5.65 8.87
CA LYS A 18 3.12 5.68 9.89
C LYS A 18 4.29 4.81 9.46
N TRP A 19 4.00 3.59 9.01
CA TRP A 19 5.03 2.67 8.48
C TRP A 19 5.80 3.27 7.32
N LEU A 20 5.10 3.91 6.37
CA LEU A 20 5.75 4.53 5.24
C LEU A 20 6.63 5.70 5.68
N ALA A 21 6.11 6.59 6.54
CA ALA A 21 6.89 7.72 7.08
C ALA A 21 8.14 7.26 7.84
N GLU A 22 8.06 6.18 8.62
CA GLU A 22 9.22 5.61 9.32
C GLU A 22 10.32 5.14 8.36
N VAL A 23 9.95 4.57 7.21
CA VAL A 23 10.93 4.10 6.21
C VAL A 23 11.55 5.27 5.46
N LEU A 24 10.76 6.27 5.08
CA LEU A 24 11.27 7.41 4.30
C LEU A 24 12.12 8.38 5.12
N TRP A 25 11.89 8.49 6.42
CA TRP A 25 12.57 9.44 7.29
C TRP A 25 13.65 8.82 8.17
N LYS A 26 14.02 7.56 7.93
CA LYS A 26 15.04 6.87 8.74
C LYS A 26 16.45 7.46 8.59
N ASP A 27 16.72 8.15 7.48
CA ASP A 27 18.05 8.73 7.16
C ASP A 27 18.13 10.26 7.40
N THR A 28 17.00 10.93 7.63
CA THR A 28 16.97 12.35 7.98
C THR A 28 16.88 12.45 9.49
N SER A 29 17.91 13.00 10.14
CA SER A 29 17.96 13.15 11.59
C SER A 29 16.61 13.61 12.17
N PRO A 30 16.08 12.94 13.22
CA PRO A 30 14.73 13.19 13.69
C PRO A 30 14.70 14.56 14.35
N LYS A 31 14.29 15.61 13.61
CA LYS A 31 13.70 16.77 14.25
C LYS A 31 12.42 16.28 14.90
N LYS A 32 12.52 15.98 16.20
CA LYS A 32 11.42 15.60 17.09
C LYS A 32 10.36 16.70 17.09
N ASN A 33 9.47 16.68 16.09
CA ASN A 33 8.18 17.36 16.19
C ASN A 33 7.19 16.34 16.78
N ASN A 34 7.15 16.30 18.12
CA ASN A 34 6.06 15.81 18.96
C ASN A 34 5.03 14.86 18.31
N GLY A 35 5.45 13.64 17.94
CA GLY A 35 4.56 12.50 17.72
C GLY A 35 3.59 12.60 16.55
N TRP A 36 3.66 13.64 15.73
CA TRP A 36 2.81 13.80 14.55
C TRP A 36 3.70 13.69 13.32
N TYR A 37 3.70 12.52 12.69
CA TYR A 37 4.17 12.38 11.31
C TYR A 37 3.27 13.28 10.49
N ASN A 38 3.74 14.49 10.19
CA ASN A 38 2.97 15.47 9.45
C ASN A 38 2.85 14.90 8.03
N TYR A 39 1.70 14.28 7.77
CA TYR A 39 1.43 13.61 6.51
C TYR A 39 1.42 14.68 5.41
N ASP A 40 2.38 14.58 4.49
CA ASP A 40 2.52 15.48 3.36
C ASP A 40 2.42 14.66 2.07
N SER A 41 1.32 14.82 1.34
CA SER A 41 1.08 14.09 0.09
C SER A 41 2.08 14.44 -1.01
N GLU A 42 2.63 15.65 -1.01
CA GLU A 42 3.59 16.08 -2.04
C GLU A 42 4.93 15.33 -1.89
N GLN A 43 5.35 15.05 -0.64
CA GLN A 43 6.56 14.27 -0.36
C GLN A 43 6.48 12.82 -0.83
N PHE A 44 5.27 12.26 -0.95
CA PHE A 44 5.09 10.88 -1.44
C PHE A 44 5.11 10.79 -2.96
N VAL A 45 4.71 11.85 -3.67
CA VAL A 45 4.72 11.90 -5.14
C VAL A 45 6.15 12.01 -5.69
N ASP A 46 7.01 12.77 -5.01
CA ASP A 46 8.42 12.94 -5.41
C ASP A 46 9.33 11.79 -4.95
N ASN A 47 8.79 10.82 -4.22
CA ASN A 47 9.57 9.74 -3.65
C ASN A 47 10.00 8.73 -4.74
N GLN A 48 11.30 8.52 -4.88
CA GLN A 48 11.87 7.65 -5.91
C GLN A 48 11.68 6.16 -5.65
N ILE A 49 11.30 5.78 -4.43
CA ILE A 49 11.15 4.38 -4.02
C ILE A 49 9.80 3.83 -4.53
N PRO A 50 9.79 2.78 -5.37
CA PRO A 50 8.52 2.21 -5.84
C PRO A 50 7.68 1.63 -4.70
N ILE A 51 6.39 1.98 -4.67
CA ILE A 51 5.41 1.52 -3.68
C ILE A 51 4.35 0.63 -4.35
N LEU A 52 3.96 -0.44 -3.65
CA LEU A 52 2.81 -1.28 -3.97
C LEU A 52 1.98 -1.48 -2.70
N VAL A 53 0.65 -1.34 -2.80
CA VAL A 53 -0.25 -1.56 -1.65
C VAL A 53 -1.01 -2.87 -1.84
N ILE A 54 -1.02 -3.73 -0.81
CA ILE A 54 -1.72 -5.01 -0.83
C ILE A 54 -2.73 -5.09 0.33
N GLY A 55 -4.00 -5.25 -0.01
CA GLY A 55 -5.07 -5.56 0.93
C GLY A 55 -5.34 -7.07 0.98
N THR A 56 -5.14 -7.68 2.13
CA THR A 56 -5.32 -9.13 2.37
C THR A 56 -6.71 -9.43 2.92
N LYS A 57 -7.09 -10.72 2.92
CA LYS A 57 -8.40 -11.23 3.39
C LYS A 57 -9.58 -10.70 2.59
N GLN A 58 -9.41 -10.56 1.27
CA GLN A 58 -10.44 -10.04 0.38
C GLN A 58 -11.76 -10.84 0.47
N ASP A 59 -11.64 -12.14 0.69
CA ASP A 59 -12.72 -13.10 0.88
C ASP A 59 -13.62 -12.79 2.10
N LEU A 60 -13.07 -12.18 3.16
CA LEU A 60 -13.81 -11.87 4.39
C LEU A 60 -14.44 -10.46 4.40
N VAL A 61 -14.18 -9.65 3.37
CA VAL A 61 -14.60 -8.23 3.37
C VAL A 61 -16.12 -8.07 3.46
N LEU A 62 -16.87 -8.90 2.74
CA LEU A 62 -18.33 -8.82 2.72
C LEU A 62 -18.97 -9.23 4.05
N GLU A 63 -18.30 -10.07 4.84
CA GLU A 63 -18.77 -10.46 6.18
C GLU A 63 -18.66 -9.30 7.18
N VAL A 64 -17.60 -8.48 7.04
CA VAL A 64 -17.29 -7.38 7.96
C VAL A 64 -17.91 -6.05 7.52
N TYR A 65 -17.99 -5.82 6.20
CA TYR A 65 -18.52 -4.58 5.62
C TYR A 65 -19.59 -4.88 4.57
N PRO A 66 -20.86 -4.95 4.98
CA PRO A 66 -21.98 -5.13 4.06
C PRO A 66 -22.03 -3.98 3.02
N PRO A 67 -22.50 -4.26 1.80
CA PRO A 67 -22.64 -3.25 0.75
C PRO A 67 -23.45 -2.03 1.24
N GLY A 68 -22.97 -0.82 0.97
CA GLY A 68 -23.71 0.42 1.25
C GLY A 68 -23.26 1.24 2.48
N ARG A 69 -22.24 0.79 3.24
CA ARG A 69 -21.78 1.50 4.46
C ARG A 69 -20.41 2.19 4.40
N THR A 70 -19.76 2.24 3.25
CA THR A 70 -18.38 2.77 3.16
C THR A 70 -18.32 4.09 2.39
N LYS A 71 -18.07 5.19 3.12
CA LYS A 71 -17.51 6.41 2.52
C LYS A 71 -16.13 6.06 1.97
N ARG A 72 -15.92 6.27 0.68
CA ARG A 72 -14.65 6.01 0.01
C ARG A 72 -13.64 7.10 0.40
N THR A 73 -12.88 6.84 1.45
CA THR A 73 -11.69 7.66 1.77
C THR A 73 -10.58 7.30 0.78
N ALA A 74 -9.79 8.29 0.35
CA ALA A 74 -8.64 8.07 -0.50
C ALA A 74 -7.74 6.96 0.06
N SER A 75 -7.26 6.07 -0.80
CA SER A 75 -6.34 5.01 -0.39
C SER A 75 -4.91 5.55 -0.31
N ILE A 76 -4.06 4.93 0.51
CA ILE A 76 -2.63 5.28 0.51
C ILE A 76 -1.98 4.97 -0.85
N ALA A 77 -2.58 4.07 -1.64
CA ALA A 77 -2.14 3.80 -3.01
C ALA A 77 -2.37 5.02 -3.91
N GLU A 78 -3.55 5.65 -3.85
CA GLU A 78 -3.85 6.89 -4.57
C GLU A 78 -2.92 8.03 -4.13
N GLU A 79 -2.68 8.16 -2.83
CA GLU A 79 -1.78 9.17 -2.25
C GLU A 79 -0.32 9.02 -2.70
N CYS A 80 0.13 7.78 -2.94
CA CYS A 80 1.51 7.48 -3.37
C CYS A 80 1.63 7.32 -4.89
N GLY A 81 0.56 7.51 -5.67
CA GLY A 81 0.55 7.16 -7.10
C GLY A 81 0.92 5.69 -7.37
N ALA A 82 0.55 4.79 -6.45
CA ALA A 82 0.91 3.38 -6.45
C ALA A 82 -0.24 2.48 -6.92
N ASP A 83 0.12 1.32 -7.45
CA ASP A 83 -0.84 0.25 -7.74
C ASP A 83 -1.37 -0.36 -6.42
N GLU A 84 -2.63 -0.82 -6.45
CA GLU A 84 -3.26 -1.54 -5.34
C GLU A 84 -3.75 -2.92 -5.80
N ILE A 85 -3.50 -3.93 -4.96
CA ILE A 85 -3.92 -5.32 -5.15
C ILE A 85 -4.73 -5.75 -3.94
N TYR A 86 -5.93 -6.29 -4.16
CA TYR A 86 -6.67 -7.01 -3.14
C TYR A 86 -6.57 -8.51 -3.41
N VAL A 87 -6.36 -9.28 -2.35
CA VAL A 87 -6.02 -10.70 -2.46
C VAL A 87 -6.60 -11.51 -1.30
N ASP A 88 -7.12 -12.69 -1.63
CA ASP A 88 -7.19 -13.81 -0.69
C ASP A 88 -5.89 -14.62 -0.79
N CYS A 89 -5.05 -14.51 0.25
CA CYS A 89 -3.75 -15.18 0.33
C CYS A 89 -3.87 -16.71 0.45
N ARG A 90 -5.05 -17.24 0.76
CA ARG A 90 -5.29 -18.69 0.89
C ARG A 90 -5.55 -19.33 -0.47
N GLN A 91 -5.80 -18.50 -1.48
CA GLN A 91 -6.22 -18.95 -2.79
C GLN A 91 -5.12 -18.69 -3.83
N THR A 92 -4.50 -19.76 -4.32
CA THR A 92 -3.36 -19.69 -5.26
C THR A 92 -3.70 -18.99 -6.57
N ARG A 93 -4.96 -19.09 -7.04
CA ARG A 93 -5.42 -18.38 -8.25
C ARG A 93 -5.37 -16.85 -8.13
N SER A 94 -5.27 -16.30 -6.92
CA SER A 94 -5.20 -14.85 -6.71
C SER A 94 -3.96 -14.21 -7.36
N PHE A 95 -2.94 -15.02 -7.67
CA PHE A 95 -1.75 -14.64 -8.47
C PHE A 95 -1.47 -15.63 -9.60
N ALA A 96 -2.50 -16.28 -10.15
CA ALA A 96 -2.31 -17.15 -11.30
C ALA A 96 -1.64 -16.40 -12.48
N PRO A 97 -0.80 -17.06 -13.29
CA PRO A 97 -0.25 -16.46 -14.50
C PRO A 97 -1.35 -15.86 -15.38
N GLY A 98 -1.14 -14.64 -15.88
CA GLY A 98 -2.11 -13.90 -16.69
C GLY A 98 -3.24 -13.22 -15.89
N SER A 99 -3.33 -13.44 -14.57
CA SER A 99 -4.26 -12.68 -13.72
C SER A 99 -3.86 -11.20 -13.64
N SER A 100 -4.84 -10.32 -13.44
CA SER A 100 -4.59 -8.88 -13.25
C SER A 100 -3.60 -8.60 -12.10
N ASN A 101 -3.70 -9.36 -11.01
CA ASN A 101 -2.82 -9.26 -9.86
C ASN A 101 -1.37 -9.65 -10.21
N ALA A 102 -1.18 -10.73 -10.96
CA ALA A 102 0.16 -11.14 -11.43
C ALA A 102 0.79 -10.10 -12.37
N VAL A 103 -0.01 -9.49 -13.25
CA VAL A 103 0.47 -8.41 -14.14
C VAL A 103 0.87 -7.17 -13.36
N LYS A 104 0.06 -6.72 -12.38
CA LYS A 104 0.41 -5.59 -11.50
C LYS A 104 1.68 -5.87 -10.70
N LEU A 105 1.81 -7.07 -10.15
CA LEU A 105 2.99 -7.46 -9.38
C LEU A 105 4.26 -7.50 -10.24
N SER A 106 4.15 -7.99 -11.48
CA SER A 106 5.28 -7.99 -12.43
C SER A 106 5.72 -6.57 -12.77
N ARG A 107 4.78 -5.70 -13.15
CA ARG A 107 5.06 -4.26 -13.41
C ARG A 107 5.71 -3.56 -12.21
N TYR A 108 5.29 -3.90 -10.99
CA TYR A 108 5.92 -3.38 -9.79
C TYR A 108 7.38 -3.79 -9.68
N PHE A 109 7.70 -5.07 -9.87
CA PHE A 109 9.07 -5.55 -9.81
C PHE A 109 9.94 -4.99 -10.94
N ASP A 110 9.40 -4.87 -12.16
CA ASP A 110 10.09 -4.21 -13.27
C ASP A 110 10.47 -2.78 -12.89
N LYS A 111 9.53 -1.99 -12.36
CA LYS A 111 9.78 -0.62 -11.87
C LYS A 111 10.83 -0.55 -10.76
N VAL A 112 10.89 -1.56 -9.88
CA VAL A 112 11.92 -1.67 -8.83
C VAL A 112 13.30 -1.92 -9.43
N ILE A 113 13.39 -2.82 -10.41
CA ILE A 113 14.64 -3.14 -11.11
C ILE A 113 15.13 -1.92 -11.88
N GLU A 114 14.26 -1.28 -12.68
CA GLU A 114 14.57 -0.07 -13.43
C GLU A 114 15.13 1.01 -12.51
N LYS A 115 14.43 1.37 -11.42
CA LYS A 115 14.87 2.40 -10.47
C LYS A 115 16.17 2.09 -9.74
N LYS A 116 16.57 0.82 -9.66
CA LYS A 116 17.77 0.40 -8.92
C LYS A 116 19.01 0.33 -9.81
N TYR A 117 18.83 -0.02 -11.08
CA TYR A 117 19.93 -0.37 -11.98
C TYR A 117 20.03 0.52 -13.22
N GLN A 118 19.03 1.37 -13.49
CA GLN A 118 19.04 2.39 -14.54
C GLN A 118 18.98 3.78 -13.91
#